data_AF-A0A7G8D9M5-F1
#
_entry.id   AF-A0A7G8D9M5-F1
#
_cell.length_a   1.000
_cell.length_b   1.000
_cell.length_c   1.000
_cell.angle_alpha   90.00
_cell.angle_beta   90.00
_cell.angle_gamma   90.00
#
_symmetry.space_group_name_H-M   'P 1'
#
loop_
_entity.id
_entity.type
_entity.pdbx_description
1 polymer ?
#
loop_
_entity_poly.entity_id
_entity_poly.type
_entity_poly.pdbx_seq_one_letter_code
_entity_poly.pdbx_strand_id
1 'polypeptide(L)'
;MSELVIEYIFGQNNYSLKPFLNSFWINNISTYRQEIGVHQRKEKGVGVNSRSPSLLSRKPAATIRDRSGELVGVVFVELRSLFAELNLGTHAYFQRMYIIDSFRNASLAYRLNQTFLEGFVPAKRPRDHRANNLIVEISNPRLQNSYIRKYLNRLGFRMLGTNTLNEEIWHLALDSTYNM
;
A
#
# COMPACT_ATOMS: atom_id res chain seq x y z
N MET A 1 25.14 1.67 -12.71
CA MET A 1 23.75 1.91 -12.25
C MET A 1 23.82 2.53 -10.87
N SER A 2 23.07 3.61 -10.64
CA SER A 2 23.05 4.34 -9.37
C SER A 2 22.49 3.48 -8.23
N GLU A 3 23.19 3.45 -7.11
CA GLU A 3 22.77 2.70 -5.93
C GLU A 3 21.56 3.40 -5.31
N LEU A 4 20.40 2.72 -5.37
CA LEU A 4 19.18 3.12 -4.70
C LEU A 4 19.10 2.37 -3.37
N VAL A 5 18.85 3.11 -2.29
CA VAL A 5 18.73 2.55 -0.95
C VAL A 5 17.27 2.32 -0.64
N ILE A 6 16.90 1.10 -0.24
CA ILE A 6 15.53 0.73 0.12
C ILE A 6 15.51 0.37 1.60
N GLU A 7 14.61 0.99 2.35
CA GLU A 7 14.55 0.82 3.81
C GLU A 7 13.12 0.52 4.25
N TYR A 8 12.95 -0.44 5.17
CA TYR A 8 11.72 -0.63 5.93
C TYR A 8 11.71 0.29 7.15
N ILE A 9 10.60 1.01 7.36
CA ILE A 9 10.50 2.11 8.34
C ILE A 9 9.20 2.10 9.15
N PHE A 10 8.31 1.13 8.95
CA PHE A 10 7.02 1.13 9.64
C PHE A 10 7.19 1.01 11.16
N GLY A 11 6.50 1.86 11.91
CA GLY A 11 6.57 1.89 13.37
C GLY A 11 7.86 2.48 13.95
N GLN A 12 8.80 2.90 13.10
CA GLN A 12 10.00 3.59 13.55
C GLN A 12 9.72 5.08 13.77
N ASN A 13 10.06 5.59 14.96
CA ASN A 13 10.00 7.02 15.26
C ASN A 13 11.27 7.71 14.75
N ASN A 14 11.44 7.76 13.43
CA ASN A 14 12.59 8.41 12.82
C ASN A 14 12.28 9.89 12.53
N TYR A 15 12.55 10.77 13.52
CA TYR A 15 12.32 12.20 13.37
C TYR A 15 13.14 12.83 12.23
N SER A 16 14.30 12.27 11.88
CA SER A 16 15.13 12.79 10.79
C SER A 16 14.56 12.48 9.41
N LEU A 17 13.67 11.48 9.27
CA LEU A 17 13.02 11.14 8.01
C LEU A 17 11.79 12.02 7.71
N LYS A 18 11.17 12.61 8.75
CA LYS A 18 9.93 13.38 8.61
C LYS A 18 10.02 14.54 7.61
N PRO A 19 11.10 15.36 7.59
CA PRO A 19 11.25 16.42 6.59
C PRO A 19 11.25 15.89 5.15
N PHE A 20 11.97 14.79 4.89
CA PHE A 20 12.05 14.18 3.56
C PHE A 20 10.69 13.64 3.09
N LEU A 21 9.94 12.96 3.98
CA LEU A 21 8.58 12.50 3.67
C LEU A 21 7.63 13.65 3.37
N ASN A 22 7.73 14.75 4.12
CA ASN A 22 6.92 15.94 3.88
C ASN A 22 7.26 16.56 2.52
N SER A 23 8.54 16.79 2.22
CA SER A 23 8.99 17.32 0.92
C SER A 23 8.57 16.42 -0.23
N PHE A 24 8.73 15.10 -0.09
CA PHE A 24 8.27 14.13 -1.08
C PHE A 24 6.79 14.29 -1.40
N TRP A 25 5.93 14.37 -0.39
CA TRP A 25 4.49 14.52 -0.61
C TRP A 25 4.12 15.91 -1.12
N ILE A 26 4.73 16.98 -0.63
CA ILE A 26 4.50 18.35 -1.15
C ILE A 26 4.73 18.38 -2.67
N ASN A 27 5.82 17.76 -3.13
CA ASN A 27 6.21 17.78 -4.54
C ASN A 27 5.38 16.84 -5.42
N ASN A 28 4.80 15.77 -4.86
CA ASN A 28 4.22 14.68 -5.66
C ASN A 28 2.73 14.38 -5.38
N ILE A 29 2.10 14.99 -4.37
CA ILE A 29 0.73 14.63 -3.97
C ILE A 29 -0.31 14.90 -5.06
N SER A 30 -0.13 15.97 -5.85
CA SER A 30 -1.02 16.31 -6.97
C SER A 30 -0.95 15.23 -8.05
N THR A 31 0.25 14.87 -8.49
CA THR A 31 0.49 13.81 -9.48
C THR A 31 -0.02 12.46 -8.99
N TYR A 32 0.29 12.06 -7.75
CA TYR A 32 -0.22 10.84 -7.14
C TYR A 32 -1.76 10.79 -7.16
N ARG A 33 -2.43 11.87 -6.73
CA ARG A 33 -3.90 11.94 -6.72
C ARG A 33 -4.49 11.92 -8.12
N GLN A 34 -3.84 12.56 -9.09
CA GLN A 34 -4.27 12.54 -10.47
C GLN A 34 -4.19 11.12 -11.05
N GLU A 35 -3.06 10.42 -10.86
CA GLU A 35 -2.89 9.05 -11.34
C GLU A 35 -3.90 8.08 -10.73
N ILE A 36 -4.07 8.11 -9.40
CA ILE A 36 -5.08 7.28 -8.72
C ILE A 36 -6.50 7.65 -9.18
N GLY A 37 -6.81 8.95 -9.29
CA GLY A 37 -8.12 9.43 -9.71
C GLY A 37 -8.47 9.08 -11.15
N VAL A 38 -7.49 9.04 -12.07
CA VAL A 38 -7.67 8.59 -13.45
C VAL A 38 -8.10 7.12 -13.48
N HIS A 39 -7.56 6.29 -12.59
CA HIS A 39 -7.93 4.89 -12.50
C HIS A 39 -9.31 4.68 -11.87
N GLN A 40 -9.70 5.51 -10.89
CA GLN A 40 -11.00 5.41 -10.21
C GLN A 40 -12.18 5.95 -11.03
N ARG A 41 -11.95 6.87 -11.98
CA ARG A 41 -13.02 7.54 -12.74
C ARG A 41 -13.56 6.73 -13.93
N LYS A 42 -13.04 5.53 -14.21
CA LYS A 42 -13.42 4.79 -15.43
C LYS A 42 -14.82 4.21 -15.44
N GLU A 43 -15.51 4.10 -14.30
CA GLU A 43 -16.93 3.70 -14.27
C GLU A 43 -17.68 4.46 -13.18
N LYS A 44 -18.36 5.56 -13.55
CA LYS A 44 -19.38 6.17 -12.68
C LYS A 44 -20.76 5.71 -13.16
N GLY A 45 -21.24 4.63 -12.54
CA GLY A 45 -22.63 4.22 -12.54
C GLY A 45 -23.13 4.07 -11.11
N VAL A 46 -24.14 4.87 -10.76
CA VAL A 46 -25.06 4.75 -9.60
C VAL A 46 -24.48 5.06 -8.22
N GLY A 47 -25.07 6.08 -7.60
CA GLY A 47 -24.79 6.50 -6.23
C GLY A 47 -25.24 5.46 -5.21
N VAL A 48 -24.44 5.31 -4.16
CA VAL A 48 -24.83 4.67 -2.91
C VAL A 48 -24.26 5.51 -1.77
N ASN A 49 -25.16 6.10 -0.98
CA ASN A 49 -24.88 6.53 0.37
C ASN A 49 -24.48 5.30 1.19
N SER A 50 -23.20 4.94 1.17
CA SER A 50 -22.65 3.86 2.00
C SER A 50 -21.73 4.49 3.03
N ARG A 51 -21.82 4.03 4.29
CA ARG A 51 -20.85 4.36 5.34
C ARG A 51 -19.47 3.96 4.86
N SER A 52 -18.70 4.87 4.30
CA SER A 52 -17.40 4.53 3.74
C SER A 52 -16.47 4.06 4.87
N PRO A 53 -15.61 3.05 4.60
CA PRO A 53 -14.51 2.68 5.46
C PRO A 53 -13.76 3.93 5.92
N SER A 54 -13.71 4.19 7.22
CA SER A 54 -13.07 5.40 7.72
C SER A 54 -11.56 5.19 7.77
N LEU A 55 -10.82 6.16 7.24
CA LEU A 55 -9.38 6.20 7.37
C LEU A 55 -9.02 6.60 8.81
N LEU A 56 -8.36 5.71 9.54
CA LEU A 56 -7.94 5.94 10.92
C LEU A 56 -6.53 6.50 11.01
N SER A 57 -5.61 5.98 10.19
CA SER A 57 -4.25 6.51 10.12
C SER A 57 -3.58 6.17 8.80
N ARG A 58 -2.59 6.99 8.41
CA ARG A 58 -1.69 6.71 7.31
C ARG A 58 -0.26 6.77 7.83
N LYS A 59 0.52 5.72 7.59
CA LYS A 59 1.91 5.64 8.04
C LYS A 59 2.82 5.19 6.90
N PRO A 60 3.99 5.81 6.72
CA PRO A 60 4.99 5.29 5.81
C PRO A 60 5.50 3.94 6.34
N ALA A 61 5.88 3.04 5.44
CA ALA A 61 6.25 1.68 5.79
C ALA A 61 7.54 1.19 5.12
N ALA A 62 7.81 1.66 3.91
CA ALA A 62 9.13 1.50 3.28
C ALA A 62 9.42 2.70 2.37
N THR A 63 10.69 3.00 2.14
CA THR A 63 11.14 4.12 1.30
C THR A 63 12.24 3.70 0.35
N ILE A 64 12.35 4.41 -0.77
CA ILE A 64 13.49 4.38 -1.68
C ILE A 64 14.13 5.75 -1.66
N ARG A 65 15.45 5.80 -1.48
CA ARG A 65 16.26 7.00 -1.65
C ARG A 65 17.23 6.87 -2.81
N ASP A 66 17.51 7.99 -3.47
CA ASP A 66 18.62 8.10 -4.40
C ASP A 66 19.95 8.41 -3.70
N ARG A 67 21.01 8.61 -4.49
CA ARG A 67 22.36 8.91 -4.00
C ARG A 67 22.49 10.23 -3.23
N SER A 68 21.59 11.18 -3.49
CA SER A 68 21.54 12.45 -2.76
C SER A 68 20.80 12.32 -1.42
N GLY A 69 20.19 11.16 -1.17
CA GLY A 69 19.37 10.91 0.03
C GLY A 69 17.92 11.34 -0.13
N GLU A 70 17.54 11.85 -1.31
CA GLU A 70 16.18 12.26 -1.64
C GLU A 70 15.27 11.06 -1.85
N LEU A 71 14.02 11.18 -1.38
CA LEU A 71 13.02 10.14 -1.55
C LEU A 71 12.52 10.10 -2.99
N VAL A 72 12.54 8.90 -3.58
CA VAL A 72 12.06 8.67 -4.95
C VAL A 72 10.91 7.68 -5.01
N GLY A 73 10.63 7.00 -3.89
CA GLY A 73 9.46 6.16 -3.74
C GLY A 73 9.16 5.81 -2.30
N VAL A 74 7.89 5.46 -2.05
CA VAL A 74 7.37 5.16 -0.73
C VAL A 74 6.29 4.08 -0.82
N VAL A 75 6.33 3.13 0.11
CA VAL A 75 5.17 2.34 0.51
C VAL A 75 4.61 2.96 1.77
N PHE A 76 3.31 3.16 1.80
CA PHE A 76 2.59 3.56 2.99
C PHE A 76 1.40 2.65 3.20
N VAL A 77 1.03 2.48 4.46
CA VAL A 77 -0.13 1.70 4.86
C VAL A 77 -1.17 2.61 5.48
N GLU A 78 -2.42 2.35 5.13
CA GLU A 78 -3.58 3.02 5.67
C GLU A 78 -4.34 2.06 6.57
N LEU A 79 -4.47 2.38 7.85
CA LEU A 79 -5.37 1.65 8.72
C LEU A 79 -6.79 2.17 8.46
N ARG A 80 -7.69 1.28 8.03
CA ARG A 80 -9.10 1.63 7.79
C ARG A 80 -10.01 0.66 8.54
N SER A 81 -11.20 1.13 8.91
CA SER A 81 -12.29 0.23 9.29
C SER A 81 -12.73 -0.59 8.07
N LEU A 82 -13.36 -1.75 8.27
CA LEU A 82 -13.91 -2.57 7.21
C LEU A 82 -15.44 -2.65 7.31
N PHE A 83 -16.04 -2.90 6.15
CA PHE A 83 -17.39 -3.40 6.01
C PHE A 83 -17.48 -4.82 6.58
N ALA A 84 -18.54 -5.13 7.32
CA ALA A 84 -18.75 -6.44 7.93
C ALA A 84 -18.84 -7.55 6.87
N GLU A 85 -19.33 -7.19 5.68
CA GLU A 85 -19.58 -8.03 4.52
C GLU A 85 -18.31 -8.68 3.95
N LEU A 86 -17.12 -8.13 4.23
CA LEU A 86 -15.86 -8.70 3.77
C LEU A 86 -15.43 -9.94 4.56
N ASN A 87 -16.04 -10.23 5.73
CA ASN A 87 -15.64 -11.33 6.62
C ASN A 87 -14.13 -11.35 6.96
N LEU A 88 -13.46 -10.19 6.92
CA LEU A 88 -12.03 -10.01 7.20
C LEU A 88 -11.77 -9.35 8.58
N GLY A 89 -12.79 -9.27 9.41
CA GLY A 89 -12.77 -8.54 10.68
C GLY A 89 -13.20 -7.08 10.51
N THR A 90 -12.88 -6.26 11.52
CA THR A 90 -13.38 -4.87 11.61
C THR A 90 -12.40 -3.84 11.07
N HIS A 91 -11.13 -4.20 10.90
CA HIS A 91 -10.06 -3.31 10.47
C HIS A 91 -9.06 -4.04 9.59
N ALA A 92 -8.42 -3.31 8.68
CA ALA A 92 -7.30 -3.82 7.90
C ALA A 92 -6.33 -2.69 7.54
N TYR A 93 -5.11 -3.11 7.20
CA TYR A 93 -4.13 -2.24 6.57
C TYR A 93 -4.30 -2.27 5.07
N PHE A 94 -4.37 -1.12 4.42
CA PHE A 94 -4.38 -0.98 2.97
C PHE A 94 -3.02 -0.48 2.52
N GLN A 95 -2.31 -1.31 1.76
CA GLN A 95 -1.02 -0.94 1.20
C GLN A 95 -1.22 -0.04 -0.02
N ARG A 96 -0.38 0.99 -0.10
CA ARG A 96 -0.21 1.85 -1.27
C ARG A 96 1.27 2.01 -1.55
N MET A 97 1.61 2.05 -2.83
CA MET A 97 2.97 2.30 -3.31
C MET A 97 2.94 3.46 -4.29
N TYR A 98 3.92 4.36 -4.18
CA TYR A 98 4.16 5.39 -5.16
C TYR A 98 5.66 5.55 -5.41
N ILE A 99 6.06 5.51 -6.68
CA ILE A 99 7.41 5.78 -7.15
C ILE A 99 7.30 6.90 -8.18
N ILE A 100 8.19 7.89 -8.10
CA ILE A 100 8.26 9.01 -9.05
C ILE A 100 8.50 8.44 -10.46
N ASP A 101 7.82 9.00 -11.46
CA ASP A 101 7.74 8.42 -12.81
C ASP A 101 9.11 8.11 -13.44
N SER A 102 10.07 9.02 -13.32
CA SER A 102 11.45 8.86 -13.84
C SER A 102 12.24 7.72 -13.19
N PHE A 103 11.82 7.21 -12.03
CA PHE A 103 12.46 6.09 -11.33
C PHE A 103 11.70 4.77 -11.50
N ARG A 104 10.51 4.77 -12.13
CA ARG A 104 9.68 3.57 -12.23
C ARG A 104 10.35 2.51 -13.07
N ASN A 105 10.57 1.36 -12.45
CA ASN A 105 10.85 0.12 -13.16
C ASN A 105 10.35 -1.07 -12.33
N ALA A 106 10.05 -2.18 -13.02
CA ALA A 106 9.45 -3.35 -12.39
C ALA A 106 10.35 -3.96 -11.29
N SER A 107 11.67 -3.98 -11.48
CA SER A 107 12.62 -4.50 -10.50
C SER A 107 12.62 -3.68 -9.22
N LEU A 108 12.58 -2.35 -9.32
CA LEU A 108 12.56 -1.44 -8.18
C LEU A 108 11.25 -1.54 -7.40
N ALA A 109 10.12 -1.57 -8.10
CA ALA A 109 8.82 -1.78 -7.46
C ALA A 109 8.75 -3.13 -6.74
N TYR A 110 9.28 -4.19 -7.35
CA TYR A 110 9.38 -5.51 -6.73
C TYR A 110 10.23 -5.47 -5.45
N ARG A 111 11.46 -4.92 -5.52
CA ARG A 111 12.36 -4.84 -4.37
C ARG A 111 11.79 -4.00 -3.23
N LEU A 112 11.13 -2.89 -3.55
CA LEU A 112 10.44 -2.06 -2.56
C LEU A 112 9.29 -2.82 -1.90
N ASN A 113 8.47 -3.53 -2.68
CA ASN A 113 7.38 -4.33 -2.12
C ASN A 113 7.91 -5.47 -1.23
N GLN A 114 8.96 -6.15 -1.69
CA GLN A 114 9.60 -7.22 -0.94
C GLN A 114 10.15 -6.70 0.40
N THR A 115 10.92 -5.61 0.38
CA THR A 115 11.46 -4.98 1.60
C THR A 115 10.33 -4.59 2.57
N PHE A 116 9.23 -4.05 2.04
CA PHE A 116 8.06 -3.75 2.84
C PHE A 116 7.46 -5.02 3.48
N LEU A 117 7.21 -6.08 2.71
CA LEU A 117 6.56 -7.29 3.22
C LEU A 117 7.45 -8.03 4.23
N GLU A 118 8.74 -8.15 3.96
CA GLU A 118 9.73 -8.78 4.85
C GLU A 118 9.79 -8.08 6.21
N GLY A 119 9.62 -6.76 6.26
CA GLY A 119 9.53 -6.02 7.51
C GLY A 119 8.12 -6.04 8.14
N PHE A 120 7.08 -5.82 7.34
CA PHE A 120 5.72 -5.56 7.83
C PHE A 120 4.99 -6.80 8.32
N VAL A 121 5.15 -7.93 7.63
CA VAL A 121 4.47 -9.19 7.98
C VAL A 121 4.89 -9.70 9.37
N PRO A 122 6.18 -9.77 9.73
CA PRO A 122 6.59 -10.19 11.07
C PRO A 122 6.47 -9.11 12.15
N ALA A 123 6.30 -7.83 11.79
CA ALA A 123 6.22 -6.72 12.74
C ALA A 123 4.88 -6.65 13.50
N LYS A 124 4.65 -7.60 14.42
CA LYS A 124 3.40 -7.70 15.19
C LYS A 124 3.16 -6.48 16.11
N ARG A 125 4.20 -6.03 16.84
CA ARG A 125 4.09 -4.97 17.86
C ARG A 125 3.64 -3.59 17.35
N PRO A 126 4.20 -3.03 16.25
CA PRO A 126 3.81 -1.69 15.79
C PRO A 126 2.45 -1.66 15.07
N ARG A 127 1.83 -2.83 14.81
CA ARG A 127 0.53 -2.93 14.16
C ARG A 127 -0.61 -2.80 15.16
N ASP A 128 -1.72 -2.26 14.69
CA ASP A 128 -2.99 -2.24 15.40
C ASP A 128 -3.50 -3.69 15.48
N HIS A 129 -3.72 -4.17 16.71
CA HIS A 129 -4.12 -5.54 17.00
C HIS A 129 -5.49 -5.91 16.39
N ARG A 130 -6.31 -4.93 15.99
CA ARG A 130 -7.60 -5.15 15.34
C ARG A 130 -7.45 -5.49 13.85
N ALA A 131 -6.31 -5.18 13.26
CA ALA A 131 -6.06 -5.30 11.82
C ALA A 131 -5.26 -6.57 11.49
N ASN A 132 -5.97 -7.65 11.23
CA ASN A 132 -5.39 -8.97 10.92
C ASN A 132 -5.25 -9.24 9.41
N ASN A 133 -5.42 -8.21 8.58
CA ASN A 133 -5.32 -8.33 7.13
C ASN A 133 -4.55 -7.14 6.55
N LEU A 134 -3.70 -7.45 5.57
CA LEU A 134 -3.10 -6.49 4.65
C LEU A 134 -3.81 -6.59 3.31
N ILE A 135 -4.36 -5.48 2.82
CA ILE A 135 -5.14 -5.39 1.60
C ILE A 135 -4.36 -4.58 0.56
N VAL A 136 -4.34 -5.07 -0.68
CA VAL A 136 -3.86 -4.35 -1.86
C VAL A 136 -5.04 -4.20 -2.81
N GLU A 137 -5.30 -2.97 -3.25
CA GLU A 137 -6.30 -2.67 -4.28
C GLU A 137 -5.54 -2.25 -5.55
N ILE A 138 -5.69 -3.02 -6.62
CA ILE A 138 -5.04 -2.73 -7.90
C ILE A 138 -6.04 -2.00 -8.80
N SER A 139 -5.93 -0.67 -8.82
CA SER A 139 -6.77 0.19 -9.66
C SER A 139 -6.25 0.36 -11.08
N ASN A 140 -4.94 0.19 -11.30
CA ASN A 140 -4.35 0.34 -12.62
C ASN A 140 -4.61 -0.91 -13.48
N PRO A 141 -5.40 -0.84 -14.58
CA PRO A 141 -5.71 -2.01 -15.40
C PRO A 141 -4.48 -2.66 -16.04
N ARG A 142 -3.40 -1.89 -16.25
CA ARG A 142 -2.13 -2.44 -16.77
C ARG A 142 -1.48 -3.41 -15.79
N LEU A 143 -1.79 -3.29 -14.50
CA LEU A 143 -1.32 -4.19 -13.45
C LEU A 143 -2.30 -5.35 -13.19
N GLN A 144 -3.53 -5.31 -13.73
CA GLN A 144 -4.53 -6.39 -13.62
C GLN A 144 -4.27 -7.49 -14.65
N ASN A 145 -3.07 -8.07 -14.62
CA ASN A 145 -2.63 -9.07 -15.58
C ASN A 145 -2.10 -10.33 -14.89
N SER A 146 -1.97 -11.42 -15.64
CA SER A 146 -1.59 -12.73 -15.11
C SER A 146 -0.22 -12.75 -14.42
N TYR A 147 0.72 -11.89 -14.82
CA TYR A 147 2.04 -11.79 -14.19
C TYR A 147 1.94 -11.23 -12.76
N ILE A 148 1.19 -10.13 -12.58
CA ILE A 148 0.97 -9.53 -11.25
C ILE A 148 0.14 -10.46 -10.36
N ARG A 149 -0.90 -11.10 -10.90
CA ARG A 149 -1.71 -12.08 -10.15
C ARG A 149 -0.86 -13.27 -9.67
N LYS A 150 0.03 -13.79 -10.52
CA LYS A 150 0.97 -14.86 -10.14
C LYS A 150 1.96 -14.39 -9.07
N TYR A 151 2.46 -13.16 -9.20
CA TYR A 151 3.35 -12.55 -8.21
C TYR A 151 2.67 -12.44 -6.84
N LEU A 152 1.46 -11.88 -6.76
CA LEU A 152 0.71 -11.75 -5.51
C LEU A 152 0.39 -13.10 -4.86
N ASN A 153 -0.02 -14.10 -5.65
CA ASN A 153 -0.24 -15.45 -5.14
C ASN A 153 1.03 -16.07 -4.54
N ARG A 154 2.20 -15.87 -5.15
CA ARG A 154 3.48 -16.35 -4.59
C ARG A 154 3.84 -15.68 -3.26
N LEU A 155 3.38 -14.45 -3.05
CA LEU A 155 3.53 -13.72 -1.79
C LEU A 155 2.48 -14.11 -0.73
N GLY A 156 1.57 -15.05 -1.05
CA GLY A 156 0.53 -15.51 -0.13
C GLY A 156 -0.77 -14.69 -0.17
N PHE A 157 -0.87 -13.67 -1.03
CA PHE A 157 -2.11 -12.93 -1.20
C PHE A 157 -3.18 -13.79 -1.88
N ARG A 158 -4.43 -13.60 -1.46
CA ARG A 158 -5.63 -14.20 -2.07
C ARG A 158 -6.51 -13.12 -2.66
N MET A 159 -7.07 -13.39 -3.84
CA MET A 159 -7.99 -12.48 -4.51
C MET A 159 -9.38 -12.63 -3.89
N LEU A 160 -9.97 -11.51 -3.45
CA LEU A 160 -11.36 -11.47 -2.98
C LEU A 160 -12.35 -11.23 -4.11
N GLY A 161 -11.88 -10.63 -5.21
CA GLY A 161 -12.67 -10.28 -6.37
C GLY A 161 -12.39 -8.85 -6.80
N THR A 162 -13.40 -8.23 -7.38
CA THR A 162 -13.32 -6.89 -7.94
C THR A 162 -14.40 -6.01 -7.32
N ASN A 163 -14.07 -4.77 -6.96
CA ASN A 163 -15.07 -3.84 -6.41
C ASN A 163 -15.84 -3.10 -7.53
N THR A 164 -16.75 -2.22 -7.12
CA THR A 164 -17.56 -1.39 -8.03
C THR A 164 -16.76 -0.40 -8.88
N LEU A 165 -15.48 -0.18 -8.54
CA LEU A 165 -14.55 0.66 -9.30
C LEU A 165 -13.66 -0.18 -10.23
N ASN A 166 -14.00 -1.45 -10.44
CA ASN A 166 -13.21 -2.42 -11.19
C ASN A 166 -11.77 -2.61 -10.66
N GLU A 167 -11.54 -2.38 -9.35
CA GLU A 167 -10.25 -2.60 -8.71
C GLU A 167 -10.16 -4.05 -8.23
N GLU A 168 -9.08 -4.76 -8.55
CA GLU A 168 -8.84 -6.08 -7.97
C GLU A 168 -8.45 -5.94 -6.50
N ILE A 169 -9.19 -6.60 -5.62
CA ILE A 169 -8.93 -6.61 -4.18
C ILE A 169 -8.22 -7.91 -3.81
N TRP A 170 -7.05 -7.75 -3.20
CA TRP A 170 -6.21 -8.83 -2.73
C TRP A 170 -5.97 -8.67 -1.24
N HIS A 171 -6.00 -9.76 -0.49
CA HIS A 171 -5.67 -9.74 0.93
C HIS A 171 -4.60 -10.76 1.30
N LEU A 172 -3.79 -10.42 2.29
CA LEU A 172 -2.84 -11.28 2.96
C LEU A 172 -3.22 -11.30 4.44
N ALA A 173 -3.45 -12.49 4.98
CA ALA A 173 -3.68 -12.67 6.41
C ALA A 173 -2.41 -12.31 7.18
N LEU A 174 -2.57 -11.56 8.27
CA LEU A 174 -1.52 -11.18 9.18
C LEU A 174 -1.72 -11.91 10.49
N ASP A 175 -0.65 -12.48 11.04
CA ASP A 175 -0.69 -13.02 12.39
C ASP A 175 -1.13 -11.96 13.40
N SER A 176 -2.09 -12.31 14.25
CA SER A 176 -2.44 -11.51 15.41
C SER A 176 -1.30 -11.49 16.43
N THR A 177 -1.25 -10.42 17.22
CA THR A 177 -0.40 -10.34 18.42
C THR A 177 -0.86 -11.28 19.53
N TYR A 178 -2.11 -11.75 19.48
CA TYR A 178 -2.68 -12.72 20.40
C TYR A 178 -2.74 -14.10 19.75
N ASN A 179 -1.98 -15.06 20.28
CA ASN A 179 -2.39 -16.45 20.24
C ASN A 179 -3.52 -16.57 21.26
N MET A 180 -4.74 -16.89 20.82
CA MET A 180 -5.77 -17.38 21.74
C MET A 180 -5.47 -18.84 22.09
#